data_AF-A0A7S2V3N8-F1
#
_entry.id   AF-A0A7S2V3N8-F1
#
_cell.length_a   1.000
_cell.length_b   1.000
_cell.length_c   1.000
_cell.angle_alpha   90.00
_cell.angle_beta   90.00
_cell.angle_gamma   90.00
#
_symmetry.space_group_name_H-M   'P 1'
#
loop_
_entity.id
_entity.type
_entity.pdbx_description
1 polymer ?
#
loop_
_entity_poly.entity_id
_entity_poly.type
_entity_poly.pdbx_seq_one_letter_code
_entity_poly.pdbx_strand_id
1 'polypeptide(L)'
;DNTSDFGSGSLAINIKNQAHFIELFKAFSLTAATMLLALKLLMVVAILSYMVSAFVTNPVEYSVLARINHDKDHSSTSVTITETSGRNIVRMSSLSFSGSRIQSRFLTTVDDFRQTYGHNKHWWGDFSSSETRKLYHELLPVSFASLDQTHGMSLEERAKAASAARHSARIYARERCTLPGRIVAQLYDGFRSWRSHGEWNPDGLTWEQIWLKYEKRVLKELPNISNDDLEEEVYRRIIQSACRTNNVFDSATGIHSVAFSQSKQKVLVGILRLMKNL
;
A
#
# COMPACT_ATOMS: atom_id res chain seq x y z
N ASP A 1 53.89 -66.88 23.17
CA ASP A 1 53.74 -66.06 21.96
C ASP A 1 52.81 -66.73 20.96
N ASN A 2 51.53 -66.38 21.00
CA ASN A 2 50.56 -66.66 19.95
C ASN A 2 49.64 -65.44 19.88
N THR A 3 50.08 -64.43 19.14
CA THR A 3 49.31 -63.22 18.85
C THR A 3 48.30 -63.55 17.76
N SER A 4 47.04 -63.59 18.16
CA SER A 4 45.86 -63.77 17.32
C SER A 4 45.63 -62.56 16.39
N ASP A 5 45.80 -62.80 15.10
CA ASP A 5 45.49 -61.87 14.00
C ASP A 5 44.05 -62.10 13.54
N PHE A 6 43.09 -61.49 14.24
CA PHE A 6 41.68 -61.52 13.87
C PHE A 6 41.06 -60.16 14.20
N GLY A 7 40.67 -59.38 13.18
CA GLY A 7 39.75 -58.27 13.43
C GLY A 7 39.66 -57.10 12.44
N SER A 8 40.54 -56.97 11.44
CA SER A 8 40.59 -55.72 10.66
C SER A 8 39.72 -55.68 9.39
N GLY A 9 39.18 -56.83 8.93
CA GLY A 9 38.45 -56.91 7.64
C GLY A 9 36.98 -56.48 7.67
N SER A 10 36.29 -56.62 8.81
CA SER A 10 34.83 -56.39 8.90
C SER A 10 34.46 -54.90 9.08
N LEU A 11 35.34 -54.13 9.74
CA LEU A 11 35.09 -52.70 10.00
C LEU A 11 35.24 -51.82 8.75
N ALA A 12 36.11 -52.18 7.81
CA ALA A 12 36.36 -51.40 6.59
C ALA A 12 35.18 -51.43 5.59
N ILE A 13 34.40 -52.51 5.57
CA ILE A 13 33.23 -52.65 4.68
C ILE A 13 32.08 -51.75 5.15
N ASN A 14 31.93 -51.55 6.46
CA ASN A 14 30.87 -50.71 7.02
C ASN A 14 31.10 -49.21 6.73
N ILE A 15 32.35 -48.74 6.77
CA ILE A 15 32.70 -47.33 6.53
C ILE A 15 32.47 -46.93 5.06
N LYS A 16 32.78 -47.80 4.09
CA LYS A 16 32.53 -47.51 2.66
C LYS A 16 31.04 -47.41 2.35
N ASN A 17 30.20 -48.24 2.98
CA ASN A 17 28.76 -48.18 2.79
C ASN A 17 28.15 -46.90 3.39
N GLN A 18 28.71 -46.38 4.49
CA GLN A 18 28.25 -45.11 5.05
C GLN A 18 28.59 -43.90 4.16
N ALA A 19 29.77 -43.87 3.54
CA ALA A 19 30.15 -42.78 2.64
C ALA A 19 29.22 -42.68 1.42
N HIS A 20 28.87 -43.83 0.81
CA HIS A 20 27.92 -43.86 -0.30
C HIS A 20 26.51 -43.40 0.11
N PHE A 21 26.06 -43.76 1.31
CA PHE A 21 24.75 -43.34 1.82
C PHE A 21 24.67 -41.81 2.01
N ILE A 22 25.74 -41.19 2.52
CA ILE A 22 25.82 -39.73 2.72
C ILE A 22 25.75 -38.98 1.39
N GLU A 23 26.49 -39.43 0.37
CA GLU A 23 26.46 -38.80 -0.95
C GLU A 23 25.09 -38.95 -1.63
N LEU A 24 24.44 -40.11 -1.48
CA LEU A 24 23.09 -40.33 -2.00
C LEU A 24 22.07 -39.41 -1.31
N PHE A 25 22.19 -39.23 0.02
CA PHE A 25 21.32 -38.35 0.79
C PHE A 25 21.50 -36.87 0.41
N LYS A 26 22.73 -36.41 0.17
CA LYS A 26 23.00 -35.05 -0.33
C LYS A 26 22.37 -34.82 -1.71
N ALA A 27 22.52 -35.78 -2.62
CA ALA A 27 21.93 -35.70 -3.96
C ALA A 27 20.39 -35.63 -3.91
N PHE A 28 19.77 -36.42 -3.03
CA PHE A 28 18.32 -36.40 -2.80
C PHE A 28 17.85 -35.06 -2.18
N SER A 29 18.57 -34.55 -1.18
CA SER A 29 18.25 -33.26 -0.56
C SER A 29 18.35 -32.10 -1.56
N LEU A 30 19.35 -32.13 -2.45
CA LEU A 30 19.54 -31.09 -3.46
C LEU A 30 18.42 -31.12 -4.51
N THR A 31 18.03 -32.31 -4.97
CA THR A 31 16.91 -32.48 -5.92
C THR A 31 15.56 -32.09 -5.31
N ALA A 32 15.31 -32.42 -4.04
CA ALA A 32 14.11 -31.97 -3.34
C ALA A 32 14.05 -30.44 -3.24
N ALA A 33 15.17 -29.78 -2.93
CA ALA A 33 15.24 -28.32 -2.85
C ALA A 33 15.00 -27.64 -4.20
N THR A 34 15.56 -28.17 -5.30
CA THR A 34 15.33 -27.62 -6.65
C THR A 34 13.90 -27.83 -7.11
N MET A 35 13.27 -28.98 -6.82
CA MET A 35 11.86 -29.21 -7.11
C MET A 35 10.96 -28.23 -6.34
N LEU A 36 11.25 -27.96 -5.07
CA LEU A 36 10.49 -27.00 -4.26
C LEU A 36 10.62 -25.58 -4.83
N LEU A 37 11.81 -25.18 -5.29
CA LEU A 37 12.05 -23.90 -5.94
C LEU A 37 11.28 -23.79 -7.26
N ALA A 38 11.30 -24.84 -8.08
CA ALA A 38 10.57 -24.90 -9.34
C ALA A 38 9.05 -24.78 -9.12
N LEU A 39 8.50 -25.48 -8.11
CA LEU A 39 7.08 -25.39 -7.77
C LEU A 39 6.68 -23.98 -7.32
N LYS A 40 7.52 -23.33 -6.49
CA LYS A 40 7.32 -21.93 -6.08
C LYS A 40 7.34 -20.99 -7.29
N LEU A 41 8.29 -21.17 -8.21
CA LEU A 41 8.37 -20.38 -9.44
C LEU A 41 7.13 -20.57 -10.31
N LEU A 42 6.66 -21.81 -10.45
CA LEU A 42 5.48 -22.15 -11.24
C LEU A 42 4.20 -21.56 -10.64
N MET A 43 4.07 -21.55 -9.31
CA MET A 43 2.97 -20.82 -8.65
C MET A 43 3.06 -19.32 -8.89
N VAL A 44 4.24 -18.71 -8.82
CA VAL A 44 4.42 -17.28 -9.11
C VAL A 44 4.02 -16.98 -10.55
N VAL A 45 4.46 -17.79 -11.52
CA VAL A 45 4.09 -17.66 -12.93
C VAL A 45 2.58 -17.84 -13.13
N ALA A 46 1.95 -18.81 -12.47
CA ALA A 46 0.51 -19.01 -12.54
C ALA A 46 -0.28 -17.83 -11.95
N ILE A 47 0.16 -17.29 -10.79
CA ILE A 47 -0.44 -16.10 -10.18
C ILE A 47 -0.27 -14.90 -11.11
N LEU A 48 0.92 -14.68 -11.65
CA LEU A 48 1.17 -13.57 -12.59
C LEU A 48 0.34 -13.73 -13.87
N SER A 49 0.26 -14.93 -14.44
CA SER A 49 -0.56 -15.23 -15.61
C SER A 49 -2.04 -14.99 -15.36
N TYR A 50 -2.55 -15.39 -14.18
CA TYR A 50 -3.92 -15.10 -13.76
C TYR A 50 -4.15 -13.60 -13.59
N MET A 51 -3.21 -12.87 -12.99
CA MET A 51 -3.31 -11.41 -12.82
C MET A 51 -3.30 -10.68 -14.17
N VAL A 52 -2.42 -11.08 -15.10
CA VAL A 52 -2.39 -10.55 -16.46
C VAL A 52 -3.69 -10.85 -17.18
N SER A 53 -4.19 -12.08 -17.08
CA SER A 53 -5.46 -12.48 -17.71
C SER A 53 -6.61 -11.65 -17.14
N ALA A 54 -6.77 -11.55 -15.81
CA ALA A 54 -7.82 -10.76 -15.17
C ALA A 54 -7.76 -9.25 -15.52
N PHE A 55 -6.56 -8.73 -15.80
CA PHE A 55 -6.35 -7.36 -16.22
C PHE A 55 -6.65 -7.14 -17.72
N VAL A 56 -6.32 -8.11 -18.57
CA VAL A 56 -6.52 -8.04 -20.03
C VAL A 56 -7.96 -8.42 -20.44
N THR A 57 -8.58 -9.39 -19.78
CA THR A 57 -9.92 -9.91 -20.11
C THR A 57 -11.06 -9.19 -19.41
N ASN A 58 -10.78 -8.18 -18.59
CA ASN A 58 -11.75 -7.11 -18.35
C ASN A 58 -11.49 -6.00 -19.38
N PRO A 59 -12.03 -6.09 -20.61
CA PRO A 59 -12.17 -4.91 -21.45
C PRO A 59 -13.07 -3.97 -20.66
N VAL A 60 -12.40 -3.05 -20.00
CA VAL A 60 -12.99 -2.02 -19.19
C VAL A 60 -13.84 -1.23 -20.22
N GLU A 61 -15.16 -1.43 -20.20
CA GLU A 61 -16.20 -0.76 -20.99
C GLU A 61 -16.22 0.75 -20.71
N TYR A 62 -15.11 1.44 -20.96
CA TYR A 62 -14.95 2.88 -20.72
C TYR A 62 -15.09 3.69 -22.02
N SER A 63 -15.38 3.04 -23.15
CA SER A 63 -15.53 3.71 -24.44
C SER A 63 -16.93 4.30 -24.69
N VAL A 64 -17.93 4.07 -23.83
CA VAL A 64 -19.31 4.56 -24.07
C VAL A 64 -19.69 5.78 -23.22
N LEU A 65 -19.01 6.06 -22.11
CA LEU A 65 -19.36 7.21 -21.24
C LEU A 65 -18.53 8.48 -21.47
N ALA A 66 -17.44 8.43 -22.25
CA ALA A 66 -16.67 9.62 -22.59
C ALA A 66 -17.32 10.50 -23.69
N ARG A 67 -18.44 10.06 -24.29
CA ARG A 67 -19.09 10.78 -25.42
C ARG A 67 -20.33 11.59 -25.05
N ILE A 68 -20.70 11.68 -23.76
CA ILE A 68 -21.92 12.40 -23.32
C ILE A 68 -21.60 13.74 -22.63
N ASN A 69 -20.35 14.02 -22.26
CA ASN A 69 -20.02 15.22 -21.48
C ASN A 69 -19.42 16.39 -22.28
N HIS A 70 -19.58 16.44 -23.60
CA HIS A 70 -19.10 17.58 -24.40
C HIS A 70 -20.19 18.56 -24.83
N ASP A 71 -21.40 18.48 -24.26
CA ASP A 71 -22.45 19.44 -24.58
C ASP A 71 -23.31 19.72 -23.36
N LYS A 72 -23.02 20.83 -22.66
CA LYS A 72 -23.92 21.57 -21.77
C LYS A 72 -23.24 22.82 -21.25
N ASP A 73 -23.01 23.76 -22.17
CA ASP A 73 -23.13 25.17 -21.82
C ASP A 73 -24.60 25.57 -21.97
N HIS A 74 -25.10 26.28 -20.96
CA HIS A 74 -26.39 26.95 -20.84
C HIS A 74 -27.56 26.26 -20.09
N SER A 75 -28.11 27.08 -19.20
CA SER A 75 -29.40 27.01 -18.48
C SER A 75 -29.46 26.23 -17.17
N SER A 76 -29.41 27.02 -16.09
CA SER A 76 -29.97 26.74 -14.77
C SER A 76 -31.41 26.24 -14.89
N THR A 77 -31.66 24.99 -14.52
CA THR A 77 -33.01 24.51 -14.18
C THR A 77 -32.87 23.46 -13.08
N SER A 78 -33.48 23.74 -11.94
CA SER A 78 -33.60 22.80 -10.82
C SER A 78 -34.48 21.61 -11.23
N VAL A 79 -33.88 20.44 -11.35
CA VAL A 79 -34.60 19.19 -11.63
C VAL A 79 -34.57 18.31 -10.38
N THR A 80 -35.73 18.19 -9.76
CA THR A 80 -36.06 17.17 -8.76
C THR A 80 -36.10 15.82 -9.47
N ILE A 81 -35.19 14.91 -9.15
CA ILE A 81 -35.22 13.53 -9.66
C ILE A 81 -35.69 12.61 -8.54
N THR A 82 -36.93 12.14 -8.69
CA THR A 82 -37.51 11.02 -7.96
C THR A 82 -36.96 9.68 -8.47
N GLU A 83 -36.93 8.72 -7.54
CA GLU A 83 -36.45 7.34 -7.65
C GLU A 83 -36.91 6.56 -8.89
N THR A 84 -36.07 5.64 -9.37
CA THR A 84 -36.29 4.16 -9.31
C THR A 84 -35.26 3.44 -10.19
N SER A 85 -34.55 2.46 -9.62
CA SER A 85 -34.19 1.16 -10.26
C SER A 85 -33.02 0.47 -9.53
N GLY A 86 -33.36 -0.41 -8.58
CA GLY A 86 -33.07 -1.85 -8.72
C GLY A 86 -31.63 -2.36 -8.79
N ARG A 87 -30.60 -1.63 -8.34
CA ARG A 87 -29.29 -2.24 -8.01
C ARG A 87 -29.10 -2.23 -6.51
N ASN A 88 -28.75 -3.40 -5.96
CA ASN A 88 -28.18 -3.57 -4.62
C ASN A 88 -26.86 -2.79 -4.53
N ILE A 89 -26.95 -1.47 -4.51
CA ILE A 89 -25.95 -0.64 -3.87
C ILE A 89 -26.08 -1.06 -2.42
N VAL A 90 -25.12 -1.86 -1.97
CA VAL A 90 -24.75 -1.87 -0.56
C VAL A 90 -24.42 -0.41 -0.26
N ARG A 91 -25.46 0.35 0.11
CA ARG A 91 -25.29 1.56 0.90
C ARG A 91 -24.44 1.03 2.04
N MET A 92 -23.16 1.41 2.07
CA MET A 92 -22.46 1.61 3.32
C MET A 92 -23.34 2.58 4.07
N SER A 93 -24.36 2.00 4.70
CA SER A 93 -25.35 2.66 5.50
C SER A 93 -24.48 3.37 6.50
N SER A 94 -24.54 4.70 6.43
CA SER A 94 -23.97 5.62 7.39
C SER A 94 -23.74 4.86 8.68
N LEU A 95 -22.49 4.48 8.94
CA LEU A 95 -22.07 4.02 10.26
C LEU A 95 -22.48 5.19 11.15
N SER A 96 -23.67 5.07 11.74
CA SER A 96 -24.23 6.00 12.69
C SER A 96 -23.38 5.82 13.93
N PHE A 97 -22.21 6.44 13.84
CA PHE A 97 -21.15 6.42 14.81
C PHE A 97 -21.72 7.12 16.03
N SER A 98 -22.10 6.32 17.03
CA SER A 98 -22.54 6.80 18.33
C SER A 98 -21.47 7.75 18.86
N GLY A 99 -21.81 9.04 18.89
CA GLY A 99 -20.95 10.19 19.15
C GLY A 99 -20.30 10.18 20.53
N SER A 100 -19.36 9.26 20.72
CA SER A 100 -18.54 9.11 21.91
C SER A 100 -17.21 9.79 21.61
N ARG A 101 -17.22 11.13 21.66
CA ARG A 101 -16.06 11.97 22.01
C ARG A 101 -14.69 11.41 21.56
N ILE A 102 -14.47 11.25 20.25
CA ILE A 102 -13.10 11.14 19.70
C ILE A 102 -12.46 12.51 19.94
N GLN A 103 -11.89 12.69 21.13
CA GLN A 103 -10.82 13.67 21.30
C GLN A 103 -9.80 13.38 20.19
N SER A 104 -9.38 14.44 19.49
CA SER A 104 -8.55 14.49 18.29
C SER A 104 -7.21 13.76 18.41
N ARG A 105 -7.24 12.44 18.65
CA ARG A 105 -6.07 11.58 18.62
C ARG A 105 -5.80 11.25 17.18
N PHE A 106 -4.64 11.72 16.71
CA PHE A 106 -4.14 11.31 15.42
C PHE A 106 -3.92 9.79 15.44
N LEU A 107 -4.60 9.08 14.54
CA LEU A 107 -4.44 7.63 14.40
C LEU A 107 -3.12 7.37 13.67
N THR A 108 -2.08 7.01 14.42
CA THR A 108 -0.72 6.81 13.87
C THR A 108 -0.32 5.34 13.83
N THR A 109 -0.97 4.48 14.61
CA THR A 109 -0.69 3.03 14.65
C THR A 109 -1.83 2.23 14.03
N VAL A 110 -1.52 1.02 13.55
CA VAL A 110 -2.53 0.10 12.98
C VAL A 110 -3.56 -0.30 14.04
N ASP A 111 -3.14 -0.46 15.30
CA ASP A 111 -4.03 -0.80 16.41
C ASP A 111 -5.03 0.32 16.71
N ASP A 112 -4.65 1.60 16.56
CA ASP A 112 -5.60 2.71 16.67
C ASP A 112 -6.73 2.59 15.64
N PHE A 113 -6.39 2.21 14.41
CA PHE A 113 -7.38 1.95 13.35
C PHE A 113 -8.25 0.73 13.67
N ARG A 114 -7.68 -0.36 14.20
CA ARG A 114 -8.44 -1.56 14.60
C ARG A 114 -9.40 -1.28 15.75
N GLN A 115 -9.00 -0.46 16.73
CA GLN A 115 -9.87 -0.05 17.84
C GLN A 115 -11.00 0.86 17.36
N THR A 116 -10.70 1.78 16.42
CA THR A 116 -11.66 2.78 15.93
C THR A 116 -12.64 2.22 14.89
N TYR A 117 -12.15 1.44 13.93
CA TYR A 117 -12.92 0.94 12.77
C TYR A 117 -13.22 -0.57 12.85
N GLY A 118 -12.73 -1.24 13.89
CA GLY A 118 -12.94 -2.67 14.13
C GLY A 118 -11.93 -3.58 13.43
N HIS A 119 -11.90 -4.84 13.86
CA HIS A 119 -11.09 -5.90 13.26
C HIS A 119 -11.78 -6.53 12.04
N ASN A 120 -10.97 -7.27 11.28
CA ASN A 120 -11.42 -8.06 10.14
C ASN A 120 -12.38 -9.17 10.61
N LYS A 121 -13.54 -9.33 9.97
CA LYS A 121 -14.55 -10.35 10.35
C LYS A 121 -14.10 -11.75 9.94
N HIS A 122 -13.34 -11.87 8.85
CA HIS A 122 -12.87 -13.15 8.32
C HIS A 122 -11.38 -13.12 8.01
N TRP A 123 -10.68 -14.25 8.20
CA TRP A 123 -9.24 -14.33 7.91
C TRP A 123 -8.89 -14.04 6.44
N TRP A 124 -9.84 -14.20 5.52
CA TRP A 124 -9.68 -13.90 4.09
C TRP A 124 -9.98 -12.45 3.71
N GLY A 125 -10.42 -11.59 4.63
CA GLY A 125 -10.76 -10.18 4.35
C GLY A 125 -12.25 -9.94 4.10
N ASP A 126 -12.69 -8.69 4.31
CA ASP A 126 -14.10 -8.31 4.26
C ASP A 126 -14.45 -7.42 3.06
N PHE A 127 -13.45 -6.79 2.44
CA PHE A 127 -13.66 -5.77 1.41
C PHE A 127 -13.06 -6.17 0.07
N SER A 128 -13.83 -5.91 -0.99
CA SER A 128 -13.33 -5.92 -2.37
C SER A 128 -12.25 -4.87 -2.57
N SER A 129 -11.51 -4.92 -3.69
CA SER A 129 -10.48 -3.94 -4.00
C SER A 129 -11.02 -2.51 -4.11
N SER A 130 -12.27 -2.34 -4.59
CA SER A 130 -12.92 -1.03 -4.65
C SER A 130 -13.31 -0.53 -3.26
N GLU A 131 -13.97 -1.35 -2.43
CA GLU A 131 -14.33 -0.97 -1.05
C GLU A 131 -13.09 -0.67 -0.20
N THR A 132 -12.06 -1.50 -0.32
CA THR A 132 -10.75 -1.26 0.32
C THR A 132 -10.18 0.09 -0.04
N ARG A 133 -10.29 0.47 -1.33
CA ARG A 133 -9.77 1.74 -1.79
C ARG A 133 -10.61 2.92 -1.29
N LYS A 134 -11.94 2.79 -1.22
CA LYS A 134 -12.82 3.79 -0.60
C LYS A 134 -12.47 3.99 0.88
N LEU A 135 -12.36 2.90 1.62
CA LEU A 135 -11.89 2.92 3.01
C LEU A 135 -10.54 3.63 3.11
N TYR A 136 -9.56 3.29 2.27
CA TYR A 136 -8.25 3.94 2.30
C TYR A 136 -8.31 5.46 2.13
N HIS A 137 -9.21 5.98 1.28
CA HIS A 137 -9.43 7.42 1.14
C HIS A 137 -9.97 8.06 2.43
N GLU A 138 -10.92 7.40 3.10
CA GLU A 138 -11.51 7.87 4.35
C GLU A 138 -10.47 7.90 5.49
N LEU A 139 -9.52 6.98 5.48
CA LEU A 139 -8.47 6.86 6.50
C LEU A 139 -7.27 7.80 6.28
N LEU A 140 -7.26 8.60 5.20
CA LEU A 140 -6.12 9.48 4.95
C LEU A 140 -5.99 10.56 6.04
N PRO A 141 -4.74 10.90 6.43
CA PRO A 141 -4.45 11.87 7.49
C PRO A 141 -4.63 13.33 7.04
N VAL A 142 -5.77 13.67 6.41
CA VAL A 142 -6.03 15.01 5.83
C VAL A 142 -6.01 16.12 6.89
N SER A 143 -6.28 15.78 8.15
CA SER A 143 -6.18 16.69 9.30
C SER A 143 -4.80 17.31 9.46
N PHE A 144 -3.73 16.56 9.14
CA PHE A 144 -2.35 17.03 9.25
C PHE A 144 -1.98 18.12 8.24
N ALA A 145 -2.73 18.25 7.15
CA ALA A 145 -2.53 19.33 6.18
C ALA A 145 -3.09 20.68 6.66
N SER A 146 -3.98 20.68 7.67
CA SER A 146 -4.60 21.90 8.19
C SER A 146 -3.81 22.42 9.39
N LEU A 147 -3.33 23.66 9.31
CA LEU A 147 -2.56 24.32 10.38
C LEU A 147 -3.35 24.37 11.71
N ASP A 148 -4.65 24.67 11.62
CA ASP A 148 -5.54 24.86 12.78
C ASP A 148 -5.71 23.58 13.64
N GLN A 149 -5.58 22.40 13.03
CA GLN A 149 -5.78 21.12 13.73
C GLN A 149 -4.52 20.58 14.40
N THR A 150 -3.36 21.20 14.15
CA THR A 150 -2.04 20.73 14.56
C THR A 150 -1.30 21.75 15.42
N HIS A 151 -2.03 22.64 16.09
CA HIS A 151 -1.46 23.64 16.99
C HIS A 151 -0.53 23.00 18.02
N GLY A 152 0.71 23.49 18.08
CA GLY A 152 1.74 23.06 19.01
C GLY A 152 2.70 21.99 18.51
N MET A 153 2.43 21.32 17.37
CA MET A 153 3.39 20.37 16.78
C MET A 153 4.38 21.07 15.86
N SER A 154 5.66 20.73 15.99
CA SER A 154 6.68 21.14 15.03
C SER A 154 6.36 20.58 13.64
N LEU A 155 6.91 21.20 12.59
CA LEU A 155 6.67 20.74 11.23
C LEU A 155 7.25 19.32 11.00
N GLU A 156 8.39 19.04 11.62
CA GLU A 156 9.02 17.72 11.62
C GLU A 156 8.12 16.66 12.26
N GLU A 157 7.67 16.90 13.49
CA GLU A 157 6.80 15.98 14.23
C GLU A 157 5.52 15.69 13.44
N ARG A 158 4.95 16.73 12.83
CA ARG A 158 3.76 16.64 11.99
C ARG A 158 4.00 15.79 10.75
N ALA A 159 5.15 15.95 10.09
CA ALA A 159 5.49 15.15 8.92
C ALA A 159 5.72 13.67 9.27
N LYS A 160 6.43 13.39 10.37
CA LYS A 160 6.62 12.03 10.90
C LYS A 160 5.28 11.39 11.24
N ALA A 161 4.42 12.09 11.98
CA ALA A 161 3.11 11.60 12.38
C ALA A 161 2.16 11.40 11.17
N ALA A 162 2.14 12.32 10.20
CA ALA A 162 1.34 12.16 8.98
C ALA A 162 1.81 10.97 8.13
N SER A 163 3.13 10.76 8.04
CA SER A 163 3.70 9.60 7.34
C SER A 163 3.33 8.29 8.03
N ALA A 164 3.48 8.22 9.36
CA ALA A 164 3.09 7.07 10.16
C ALA A 164 1.59 6.77 10.05
N ALA A 165 0.73 7.79 10.18
CA ALA A 165 -0.71 7.66 10.04
C ALA A 165 -1.11 7.11 8.65
N ARG A 166 -0.52 7.63 7.57
CA ARG A 166 -0.75 7.11 6.22
C ARG A 166 -0.29 5.66 6.08
N HIS A 167 0.88 5.33 6.62
CA HIS A 167 1.44 3.99 6.55
C HIS A 167 0.51 3.00 7.25
N SER A 168 0.10 3.31 8.49
CA SER A 168 -0.84 2.52 9.28
C SER A 168 -2.22 2.42 8.62
N ALA A 169 -2.76 3.50 8.06
CA ALA A 169 -4.01 3.49 7.29
C ALA A 169 -3.94 2.54 6.08
N ARG A 170 -2.81 2.50 5.38
CA ARG A 170 -2.60 1.59 4.24
C ARG A 170 -2.52 0.13 4.70
N ILE A 171 -1.80 -0.16 5.78
CA ILE A 171 -1.72 -1.53 6.35
C ILE A 171 -3.11 -1.97 6.78
N TYR A 172 -3.82 -1.14 7.54
CA TYR A 172 -5.18 -1.44 7.98
C TYR A 172 -6.12 -1.69 6.80
N ALA A 173 -6.11 -0.83 5.77
CA ALA A 173 -6.92 -1.06 4.58
C ALA A 173 -6.59 -2.41 3.90
N ARG A 174 -5.31 -2.79 3.81
CA ARG A 174 -4.89 -4.10 3.28
C ARG A 174 -5.35 -5.27 4.15
N GLU A 175 -5.38 -5.12 5.46
CA GLU A 175 -5.93 -6.11 6.39
C GLU A 175 -7.42 -6.32 6.18
N ARG A 176 -8.15 -5.30 5.72
CA ARG A 176 -9.57 -5.42 5.37
C ARG A 176 -9.81 -5.98 3.96
N CYS A 177 -8.83 -5.83 3.06
CA CYS A 177 -8.90 -6.34 1.68
C CYS A 177 -8.91 -7.87 1.63
N THR A 178 -9.55 -8.42 0.60
CA THR A 178 -9.49 -9.86 0.31
C THR A 178 -8.05 -10.37 0.20
N LEU A 179 -7.81 -11.59 0.68
CA LEU A 179 -6.48 -12.19 0.76
C LEU A 179 -5.71 -12.17 -0.57
N PRO A 180 -6.32 -12.52 -1.73
CA PRO A 180 -5.63 -12.39 -3.02
C PRO A 180 -5.21 -10.95 -3.32
N GLY A 181 -6.10 -9.97 -3.07
CA GLY A 181 -5.80 -8.56 -3.27
C GLY A 181 -4.68 -8.06 -2.36
N ARG A 182 -4.63 -8.54 -1.11
CA ARG A 182 -3.56 -8.24 -0.15
C ARG A 182 -2.20 -8.75 -0.63
N ILE A 183 -2.14 -10.01 -1.07
CA ILE A 183 -0.89 -10.63 -1.56
C ILE A 183 -0.37 -9.87 -2.78
N VAL A 184 -1.23 -9.57 -3.74
CA VAL A 184 -0.84 -8.81 -4.95
C VAL A 184 -0.32 -7.43 -4.60
N ALA A 185 -0.98 -6.73 -3.67
CA ALA A 185 -0.53 -5.41 -3.22
C ALA A 185 0.84 -5.46 -2.52
N GLN A 186 1.10 -6.47 -1.68
CA GLN A 186 2.38 -6.67 -1.01
C GLN A 186 3.50 -7.03 -2.01
N LEU A 187 3.22 -7.91 -2.98
CA LEU A 187 4.17 -8.26 -4.04
C LEU A 187 4.51 -7.05 -4.91
N TYR A 188 3.50 -6.25 -5.29
CA TYR A 188 3.71 -5.04 -6.08
C TYR A 188 4.57 -4.00 -5.34
N ASP A 189 4.28 -3.76 -4.05
CA ASP A 189 5.08 -2.84 -3.23
C ASP A 189 6.51 -3.35 -3.03
N GLY A 190 6.68 -4.65 -2.75
CA GLY A 190 7.99 -5.28 -2.62
C GLY A 190 8.81 -5.16 -3.90
N PHE A 191 8.20 -5.45 -5.06
CA PHE A 191 8.86 -5.32 -6.36
C PHE A 191 9.24 -3.87 -6.67
N ARG A 192 8.32 -2.93 -6.39
CA ARG A 192 8.57 -1.50 -6.57
C ARG A 192 9.71 -0.99 -5.68
N SER A 193 9.76 -1.44 -4.42
CA SER A 193 10.82 -1.12 -3.47
C SER A 193 12.16 -1.67 -3.96
N TRP A 194 12.19 -2.96 -4.32
CA TRP A 194 13.39 -3.64 -4.80
C TRP A 194 13.96 -2.96 -6.05
N ARG A 195 13.12 -2.60 -7.02
CA ARG A 195 13.57 -1.89 -8.24
C ARG A 195 14.16 -0.51 -7.93
N SER A 196 13.66 0.17 -6.90
CA SER A 196 14.04 1.57 -6.60
C SER A 196 15.23 1.67 -5.65
N HIS A 197 15.34 0.77 -4.67
CA HIS A 197 16.30 0.84 -3.57
C HIS A 197 17.18 -0.42 -3.44
N GLY A 198 16.94 -1.47 -4.24
CA GLY A 198 17.65 -2.75 -4.12
C GLY A 198 17.15 -3.64 -2.98
N GLU A 199 16.22 -3.16 -2.15
CA GLU A 199 15.70 -3.88 -0.99
C GLU A 199 14.24 -4.28 -1.16
N TRP A 200 13.92 -5.53 -0.87
CA TRP A 200 12.55 -6.03 -0.85
C TRP A 200 11.86 -5.59 0.44
N ASN A 201 10.92 -4.64 0.33
CA ASN A 201 10.09 -4.21 1.44
C ASN A 201 8.59 -4.24 1.05
N PRO A 202 7.83 -5.28 1.47
CA PRO A 202 6.42 -5.43 1.10
C PRO A 202 5.52 -4.41 1.83
N ASP A 203 5.99 -3.86 2.94
CA ASP A 203 5.26 -2.90 3.77
C ASP A 203 5.50 -1.45 3.31
N GLY A 204 6.39 -1.24 2.34
CA GLY A 204 6.65 0.05 1.70
C GLY A 204 7.91 0.74 2.22
N LEU A 205 8.03 2.05 2.02
CA LEU A 205 9.25 2.78 2.32
C LEU A 205 9.38 3.10 3.82
N THR A 206 10.59 2.97 4.37
CA THR A 206 10.91 3.46 5.71
C THR A 206 10.89 4.99 5.76
N TRP A 207 10.88 5.57 6.96
CA TRP A 207 10.89 7.03 7.13
C TRP A 207 12.09 7.68 6.42
N GLU A 208 13.27 7.09 6.55
CA GLU A 208 14.52 7.55 5.96
C GLU A 208 14.46 7.49 4.42
N GLN A 209 13.90 6.41 3.88
CA GLN A 209 13.69 6.27 2.44
C GLN A 209 12.66 7.28 1.90
N ILE A 210 11.61 7.58 2.68
CA ILE A 210 10.64 8.63 2.35
C ILE A 210 11.32 10.00 2.34
N TRP A 211 12.12 10.30 3.36
CA TRP A 211 12.90 11.53 3.46
C TRP A 211 13.78 11.73 2.23
N LEU A 212 14.69 10.79 1.97
CA LEU A 212 15.64 10.83 0.85
C LEU A 212 14.92 10.98 -0.50
N LYS A 213 13.76 10.34 -0.67
CA LYS A 213 12.95 10.46 -1.88
C LYS A 213 12.41 11.88 -2.08
N TYR A 214 11.96 12.55 -1.02
CA TYR A 214 11.42 13.90 -1.12
C TYR A 214 12.53 14.96 -1.16
N GLU A 215 13.61 14.78 -0.42
CA GLU A 215 14.83 15.60 -0.49
C GLU A 215 15.38 15.65 -1.92
N LYS A 216 15.62 14.50 -2.56
CA LYS A 216 16.07 14.42 -3.96
C LYS A 216 15.10 15.13 -4.92
N ARG A 217 13.80 15.10 -4.63
CA ARG A 217 12.79 15.78 -5.44
C ARG A 217 12.86 17.30 -5.27
N VAL A 218 12.99 17.78 -4.03
CA VAL A 218 13.08 19.21 -3.73
C VAL A 218 14.38 19.79 -4.29
N LEU A 219 15.52 19.14 -4.10
CA LEU A 219 16.81 19.57 -4.68
C LEU A 219 16.79 19.64 -6.21
N LYS A 220 16.06 18.72 -6.86
CA LYS A 220 15.88 18.74 -8.32
C LYS A 220 15.01 19.91 -8.78
N GLU A 221 13.99 20.28 -8.00
CA GLU A 221 13.09 21.39 -8.32
C GLU A 221 13.68 22.75 -7.94
N LEU A 222 14.50 22.81 -6.89
CA LEU A 222 15.08 24.02 -6.28
C LEU A 222 16.57 23.79 -5.95
N PRO A 223 17.50 23.89 -6.93
CA PRO A 223 18.91 23.53 -6.72
C PRO A 223 19.70 24.49 -5.81
N ASN A 224 19.21 25.71 -5.60
CA ASN A 224 19.90 26.77 -4.82
C ASN A 224 19.21 27.08 -3.48
N ILE A 225 18.48 26.12 -2.92
CA ILE A 225 17.78 26.29 -1.65
C ILE A 225 18.77 26.19 -0.46
N SER A 226 18.54 26.97 0.60
CA SER A 226 19.33 26.85 1.83
C SER A 226 19.03 25.51 2.53
N ASN A 227 19.92 25.02 3.39
CA ASN A 227 19.69 23.75 4.09
C ASN A 227 18.44 23.80 5.00
N ASP A 228 18.23 24.92 5.70
CA ASP A 228 17.09 25.10 6.60
C ASP A 228 15.77 25.15 5.79
N ASP A 229 15.76 25.86 4.66
CA ASP A 229 14.60 25.93 3.77
C ASP A 229 14.33 24.58 3.07
N LEU A 230 15.39 23.81 2.78
CA LEU A 230 15.29 22.46 2.21
C LEU A 230 14.54 21.54 3.17
N GLU A 231 14.94 21.52 4.43
CA GLU A 231 14.34 20.67 5.46
C GLU A 231 12.84 20.99 5.61
N GLU A 232 12.51 22.28 5.71
CA GLU A 232 11.12 22.74 5.82
C GLU A 232 10.27 22.34 4.60
N GLU A 233 10.80 22.52 3.39
CA GLU A 233 10.09 22.15 2.16
C GLU A 233 9.92 20.63 2.03
N VAL A 234 10.90 19.83 2.43
CA VAL A 234 10.79 18.36 2.46
C VAL A 234 9.67 17.93 3.39
N TYR A 235 9.61 18.45 4.62
CA TYR A 235 8.51 18.14 5.55
C TYR A 235 7.13 18.53 4.99
N ARG A 236 7.00 19.72 4.40
CA ARG A 236 5.75 20.17 3.74
C ARG A 236 5.33 19.21 2.64
N ARG A 237 6.27 18.76 1.80
CA ARG A 237 5.99 17.80 0.71
C ARG A 237 5.58 16.43 1.23
N ILE A 238 6.19 15.96 2.32
CA ILE A 238 5.81 14.71 2.98
C ILE A 238 4.37 14.81 3.49
N ILE A 239 4.00 15.87 4.20
CA ILE A 239 2.63 16.07 4.73
C ILE A 239 1.62 16.12 3.59
N GLN A 240 1.86 16.93 2.55
CA GLN A 240 0.95 17.04 1.40
C GLN A 240 0.81 15.70 0.67
N SER A 241 1.91 14.97 0.48
CA SER A 241 1.87 13.65 -0.12
C SER A 241 1.16 12.64 0.78
N ALA A 242 1.26 12.78 2.09
CA ALA A 242 0.63 11.87 3.03
C ALA A 242 -0.91 11.94 2.93
N CYS A 243 -1.42 13.10 2.54
CA CYS A 243 -2.84 13.39 2.38
C CYS A 243 -3.39 13.13 0.96
N ARG A 244 -2.59 12.60 0.03
CA ARG A 244 -2.98 12.41 -1.38
C ARG A 244 -2.99 10.96 -1.81
N THR A 245 -3.97 10.53 -2.59
CA THR A 245 -3.97 9.21 -3.23
C THR A 245 -3.27 9.23 -4.59
N ASN A 246 -3.07 8.04 -5.16
CA ASN A 246 -2.54 7.89 -6.51
C ASN A 246 -3.71 7.65 -7.48
N ASN A 247 -3.91 8.61 -8.39
CA ASN A 247 -4.98 8.60 -9.39
C ASN A 247 -5.00 7.33 -10.25
N VAL A 248 -3.86 6.71 -10.54
CA VAL A 248 -3.79 5.48 -11.34
C VAL A 248 -4.56 4.34 -10.68
N PHE A 249 -4.41 4.19 -9.36
CA PHE A 249 -5.14 3.18 -8.60
C PHE A 249 -6.61 3.56 -8.36
N ASP A 250 -6.91 4.85 -8.30
CA ASP A 250 -8.29 5.34 -8.21
C ASP A 250 -9.06 4.98 -9.49
N SER A 251 -8.48 5.27 -10.66
CA SER A 251 -9.02 4.87 -11.95
C SER A 251 -9.15 3.35 -12.10
N ALA A 252 -8.12 2.58 -11.72
CA ALA A 252 -8.14 1.13 -11.83
C ALA A 252 -9.21 0.44 -10.97
N THR A 253 -9.65 1.08 -9.88
CA THR A 253 -10.69 0.54 -8.98
C THR A 253 -12.09 1.08 -9.29
N GLY A 254 -12.24 1.84 -10.38
CA GLY A 254 -13.50 2.48 -10.77
C GLY A 254 -13.95 3.56 -9.79
N ILE A 255 -13.07 4.01 -8.90
CA ILE A 255 -13.35 5.12 -7.98
C ILE A 255 -12.92 6.37 -8.71
N HIS A 256 -13.86 6.95 -9.46
CA HIS A 256 -13.77 8.35 -9.80
C HIS A 256 -13.86 9.11 -8.48
N SER A 257 -12.71 9.53 -7.95
CA SER A 257 -12.67 10.31 -6.73
C SER A 257 -13.62 11.49 -6.92
N VAL A 258 -14.74 11.49 -6.21
CA VAL A 258 -15.55 12.70 -6.06
C VAL A 258 -14.56 13.74 -5.61
N ALA A 259 -14.40 14.80 -6.39
CA ALA A 259 -13.27 15.73 -6.39
C ALA A 259 -13.12 16.58 -5.11
N PHE A 260 -13.51 16.05 -3.95
CA PHE A 260 -13.66 16.74 -2.68
C PHE A 260 -12.31 17.08 -2.01
N SER A 261 -11.24 16.35 -2.33
CA SER A 261 -9.90 16.60 -1.75
C SER A 261 -9.04 17.55 -2.60
N GLN A 262 -9.15 17.50 -3.94
CA GLN A 262 -8.30 18.33 -4.80
C GLN A 262 -8.71 19.81 -4.84
N SER A 263 -10.00 20.14 -4.78
CA SER A 263 -10.45 21.54 -4.81
C SER A 263 -10.07 22.28 -3.53
N LYS A 264 -10.22 21.66 -2.35
CA LYS A 264 -9.73 22.25 -1.08
C LYS A 264 -8.20 22.38 -1.04
N GLN A 265 -7.46 21.39 -1.54
CA GLN A 265 -5.99 21.48 -1.58
C GLN A 265 -5.46 22.51 -2.59
N LYS A 266 -6.09 22.68 -3.76
CA LYS A 266 -5.71 23.73 -4.72
C LYS A 266 -5.92 25.13 -4.12
N VAL A 267 -7.01 25.32 -3.38
CA VAL A 267 -7.27 26.57 -2.65
C VAL A 267 -6.22 26.78 -1.55
N LEU A 268 -5.91 25.75 -0.75
CA LEU A 268 -4.91 25.86 0.33
C LEU A 268 -3.48 26.15 -0.19
N VAL A 269 -3.07 25.49 -1.29
CA VAL A 269 -1.78 25.74 -1.95
C VAL A 269 -1.75 27.13 -2.58
N GLY A 270 -2.87 27.61 -3.13
CA GLY A 270 -3.01 28.98 -3.61
C GLY A 270 -2.82 30.02 -2.51
N ILE A 271 -3.46 29.80 -1.35
CA ILE A 271 -3.34 30.68 -0.17
C ILE A 271 -1.91 30.68 0.38
N LEU A 272 -1.29 29.50 0.55
CA LEU A 272 0.11 29.41 1.02
C LEU A 272 1.10 30.07 0.05
N ARG A 273 0.84 30.03 -1.25
CA ARG A 273 1.68 30.70 -2.26
C ARG A 273 1.47 32.22 -2.24
N LEU A 274 0.27 32.70 -1.93
CA LEU A 274 -0.03 34.12 -1.71
C LEU A 274 0.65 34.66 -0.45
N MET A 275 0.66 33.88 0.65
CA MET A 275 1.31 34.29 1.90
C MET A 275 2.84 34.35 1.85
N LYS A 276 3.49 33.63 0.91
CA LYS A 276 4.95 33.72 0.70
C LYS A 276 5.38 34.94 -0.12
N ASN A 277 4.45 35.60 -0.79
CA ASN A 277 4.72 36.77 -1.66
C ASN A 277 4.30 38.10 -1.01
N LEU A 278 3.85 38.07 0.25
CA LEU A 278 3.58 39.21 1.11
C LEU A 278 4.67 39.29 2.17
#